data_AF-A0A1F3X6U1-F1
#
_entry.id   AF-A0A1F3X6U1-F1
#
_cell.length_a   1.000
_cell.length_b   1.000
_cell.length_c   1.000
_cell.angle_alpha   90.00
_cell.angle_beta   90.00
_cell.angle_gamma   90.00
#
_symmetry.space_group_name_H-M   'P 1'
#
loop_
_entity.id
_entity.type
_entity.pdbx_description
1 polymer ?
#
loop_
_entity_poly.entity_id
_entity_poly.type
_entity_poly.pdbx_seq_one_letter_code
_entity_poly.pdbx_strand_id
1 'polypeptide(L)'
;MSNIPDFTDIERGIVQQTVQERYGKPVDVQSADAEIRLFPDDRELTSVPVLYWEERGAHFVIFKVGEKNYRNQFFYSSREQFGTGREEYDEIGDCVITLLRVQADHESTRVIDKD
;
A
#
# COMPACT_ATOMS: atom_id res chain seq x y z
N MET A 1 -9.43 0.97 -21.14
CA MET A 1 -9.59 -0.10 -20.14
C MET A 1 -8.25 -0.80 -20.00
N SER A 2 -7.53 -0.52 -18.92
CA SER A 2 -6.31 -1.25 -18.58
C SER A 2 -6.67 -2.69 -18.22
N ASN A 3 -5.94 -3.66 -18.78
CA ASN A 3 -6.11 -5.06 -18.44
C ASN A 3 -5.19 -5.45 -17.27
N ILE A 4 -5.26 -4.69 -16.17
CA ILE A 4 -4.49 -5.00 -14.97
C ILE A 4 -5.26 -6.09 -14.21
N PRO A 5 -4.66 -7.26 -13.98
CA PRO A 5 -5.34 -8.34 -13.28
C PRO A 5 -5.46 -8.04 -11.80
N ASP A 6 -6.45 -8.65 -11.16
CA ASP A 6 -6.57 -8.66 -9.71
C ASP A 6 -5.34 -9.25 -9.02
N PHE A 7 -5.24 -8.99 -7.72
CA PHE A 7 -4.31 -9.71 -6.88
C PHE A 7 -4.59 -11.22 -6.95
N THR A 8 -3.55 -12.03 -6.94
CA THR A 8 -3.69 -13.49 -6.80
C THR A 8 -3.93 -13.85 -5.33
N ASP A 9 -4.41 -15.06 -5.06
CA ASP A 9 -4.55 -15.56 -3.69
C ASP A 9 -3.19 -15.62 -2.96
N ILE A 10 -2.12 -15.90 -3.70
CA ILE A 10 -0.75 -15.92 -3.16
C ILE A 10 -0.34 -14.51 -2.76
N GLU A 11 -0.54 -13.51 -3.62
CA GLU A 11 -0.21 -12.12 -3.32
C GLU A 11 -1.00 -11.60 -2.11
N ARG A 12 -2.31 -11.86 -2.07
CA ARG A 12 -3.16 -11.53 -0.91
C ARG A 12 -2.66 -12.20 0.36
N GLY A 13 -2.33 -13.49 0.29
CA GLY A 13 -1.81 -14.26 1.42
C GLY A 13 -0.51 -13.69 1.98
N ILE A 14 0.42 -13.27 1.11
CA ILE A 14 1.68 -12.63 1.51
C ILE A 14 1.40 -11.33 2.28
N VAL A 15 0.53 -10.47 1.76
CA VAL A 15 0.19 -9.19 2.43
C VAL A 15 -0.50 -9.45 3.77
N GLN A 16 -1.51 -10.31 3.80
CA GLN A 16 -2.25 -10.67 5.01
C GLN A 16 -1.32 -11.20 6.11
N GLN A 17 -0.44 -12.15 5.77
CA GLN A 17 0.50 -12.74 6.71
C GLN A 17 1.50 -11.69 7.23
N THR A 18 2.09 -10.90 6.34
CA THR A 18 3.09 -9.88 6.72
C THR A 18 2.48 -8.84 7.67
N VAL A 19 1.27 -8.37 7.36
CA VAL A 19 0.55 -7.41 8.21
C VAL A 19 0.22 -8.04 9.57
N GLN A 20 -0.26 -9.28 9.59
CA GLN A 20 -0.53 -10.00 10.83
C GLN A 20 0.72 -10.16 11.71
N GLU A 21 1.85 -10.54 11.13
CA GLU A 21 3.12 -10.69 11.84
C GLU A 21 3.61 -9.35 12.42
N ARG A 22 3.48 -8.25 11.66
CA ARG A 22 3.86 -6.90 12.11
C ARG A 22 3.08 -6.43 13.34
N TYR A 23 1.79 -6.78 13.43
CA TYR A 23 0.90 -6.30 14.48
C TYR A 23 0.59 -7.32 15.57
N GLY A 24 1.00 -8.58 15.39
CA GLY A 24 0.78 -9.67 16.36
C GLY A 24 -0.69 -10.09 16.52
N LYS A 25 -1.56 -9.68 15.59
CA LYS A 25 -3.00 -9.98 15.58
C LYS A 25 -3.51 -10.01 14.14
N PRO A 26 -4.64 -10.67 13.87
CA PRO A 26 -5.33 -10.53 12.58
C PRO A 26 -5.67 -9.06 12.32
N VAL A 27 -5.40 -8.60 11.09
CA VAL A 27 -5.80 -7.29 10.56
C VAL A 27 -6.61 -7.56 9.30
N ASP A 28 -7.69 -6.79 9.11
CA ASP A 28 -8.57 -6.95 7.95
C ASP A 28 -7.96 -6.27 6.71
N VAL A 29 -7.37 -7.07 5.81
CA VAL A 29 -6.87 -6.59 4.51
C VAL A 29 -7.98 -6.75 3.49
N GLN A 30 -8.48 -5.62 3.00
CA GLN A 30 -9.61 -5.54 2.09
C GLN A 30 -9.14 -5.37 0.64
N SER A 31 -9.79 -6.09 -0.28
CA SER A 31 -9.66 -5.83 -1.71
C SER A 31 -10.63 -4.73 -2.12
N ALA A 32 -10.16 -3.76 -2.90
CA ALA A 32 -10.99 -2.71 -3.50
C ALA A 32 -10.41 -2.30 -4.86
N ASP A 33 -10.99 -1.26 -5.46
CA ASP A 33 -10.47 -0.60 -6.66
C ASP A 33 -10.16 0.87 -6.37
N ALA A 34 -9.17 1.42 -7.09
CA ALA A 34 -8.86 2.84 -7.06
C ALA A 34 -8.64 3.38 -8.47
N GLU A 35 -9.02 4.64 -8.70
CA GLU A 35 -8.72 5.36 -9.94
C GLU A 35 -7.47 6.20 -9.75
N ILE A 36 -6.38 5.83 -10.45
CA ILE A 36 -5.08 6.51 -10.34
C ILE A 36 -4.56 6.95 -11.69
N ARG A 37 -3.69 7.95 -11.68
CA ARG A 37 -2.89 8.29 -12.85
C ARG A 37 -1.69 7.34 -12.90
N LEU A 38 -1.61 6.45 -13.90
CA LEU A 38 -0.53 5.48 -14.00
C LEU A 38 0.78 6.14 -14.45
N PHE A 39 0.72 6.94 -15.51
CA PHE A 39 1.85 7.70 -16.02
C PHE A 39 1.62 9.21 -15.89
N PRO A 40 2.66 10.03 -15.62
CA PRO A 40 2.48 11.47 -15.42
C PRO A 40 1.72 12.18 -16.54
N ASP A 41 1.93 11.75 -17.79
CA ASP A 41 1.34 12.34 -18.99
C ASP A 41 -0.08 11.82 -19.31
N ASP A 42 -0.60 10.85 -18.54
CA ASP A 42 -1.93 10.30 -18.76
C ASP A 42 -3.01 11.36 -18.54
N ARG A 43 -3.93 11.45 -19.50
CA ARG A 43 -5.09 12.36 -19.41
C ARG A 43 -6.27 11.78 -18.65
N GLU A 44 -6.33 10.46 -18.56
CA GLU A 44 -7.42 9.72 -17.92
C GLU A 44 -6.88 8.94 -16.72
N LEU A 45 -7.75 8.72 -15.73
CA LEU A 45 -7.44 7.83 -14.63
C LEU A 45 -7.63 6.39 -15.08
N THR A 46 -6.82 5.51 -14.50
CA THR A 46 -6.89 4.09 -14.69
C THR A 46 -7.40 3.44 -13.42
N SER A 47 -8.46 2.63 -13.54
CA SER A 47 -8.93 1.78 -12.45
C SER A 47 -7.94 0.65 -12.23
N VAL A 48 -7.47 0.50 -10.99
CA VAL A 48 -6.52 -0.53 -10.58
C VAL A 48 -7.00 -1.25 -9.33
N PRO A 49 -6.73 -2.56 -9.20
CA PRO A 49 -6.97 -3.29 -7.96
C PRO A 49 -6.09 -2.76 -6.83
N VAL A 50 -6.64 -2.70 -5.63
CA VAL A 50 -5.92 -2.31 -4.42
C VAL A 50 -6.14 -3.28 -3.26
N LEU A 51 -5.11 -3.41 -2.42
CA LEU A 51 -5.24 -3.95 -1.07
C LEU A 51 -5.14 -2.80 -0.08
N TYR A 52 -6.11 -2.75 0.84
CA TYR A 52 -6.24 -1.67 1.82
C TYR A 52 -6.39 -2.24 3.23
N TRP A 53 -5.80 -1.59 4.21
CA TRP A 53 -6.05 -1.84 5.62
C TRP A 53 -5.79 -0.59 6.46
N GLU A 54 -6.28 -0.61 7.69
CA GLU A 54 -6.05 0.45 8.68
C GLU A 54 -5.54 -0.17 9.98
N GLU A 55 -4.51 0.44 10.58
CA GLU A 55 -4.03 0.05 11.90
C GLU A 55 -3.28 1.22 12.55
N ARG A 56 -3.43 1.39 13.88
CA ARG A 56 -2.82 2.49 14.65
C ARG A 56 -3.11 3.90 14.09
N GLY A 57 -4.25 4.08 13.44
CA GLY A 57 -4.66 5.34 12.83
C GLY A 57 -3.92 5.70 11.53
N ALA A 58 -3.11 4.78 11.00
CA ALA A 58 -2.56 4.86 9.65
C ALA A 58 -3.40 4.02 8.69
N HIS A 59 -3.67 4.58 7.53
CA HIS A 59 -4.27 3.91 6.39
C HIS A 59 -3.17 3.47 5.43
N PHE A 60 -3.30 2.26 4.90
CA PHE A 60 -2.31 1.67 4.00
C PHE A 60 -2.99 1.24 2.71
N VAL A 61 -2.28 1.42 1.60
CA VAL A 61 -2.75 0.97 0.30
C VAL A 61 -1.58 0.41 -0.53
N ILE A 62 -1.83 -0.73 -1.16
CA ILE A 62 -0.97 -1.28 -2.21
C ILE A 62 -1.79 -1.32 -3.50
N PHE A 63 -1.30 -0.69 -4.54
CA PHE A 63 -1.89 -0.68 -5.87
C PHE A 63 -1.22 -1.74 -6.73
N LYS A 64 -2.00 -2.55 -7.43
CA LYS A 64 -1.46 -3.40 -8.51
C LYS A 64 -1.52 -2.60 -9.80
N VAL A 65 -0.37 -2.31 -10.40
CA VAL A 65 -0.26 -1.48 -11.62
C VAL A 65 0.16 -2.29 -12.85
N GLY A 66 0.30 -3.61 -12.69
CA GLY A 66 0.58 -4.60 -13.73
C GLY A 66 0.57 -6.02 -13.16
N GLU A 67 0.87 -7.03 -13.99
CA GLU A 67 0.85 -8.46 -13.60
C GLU A 67 1.66 -8.75 -12.32
N LYS A 68 2.86 -8.18 -12.24
CA LYS A 68 3.78 -8.25 -11.10
C LYS A 68 4.43 -6.89 -10.89
N ASN A 69 3.60 -5.85 -10.81
CA ASN A 69 4.09 -4.50 -10.59
C ASN A 69 3.16 -3.80 -9.59
N TYR A 70 3.75 -3.22 -8.55
CA TYR A 70 3.04 -2.71 -7.39
C TYR A 70 3.56 -1.33 -7.01
N ARG A 71 2.64 -0.47 -6.56
CA ARG A 71 2.97 0.79 -5.88
C ARG A 71 2.38 0.77 -4.48
N ASN A 72 2.92 1.57 -3.57
CA ASN A 72 2.40 1.64 -2.21
C ASN A 72 2.33 3.08 -1.69
N GLN A 73 1.46 3.27 -0.71
CA GLN A 73 1.30 4.53 0.01
C GLN A 73 0.72 4.25 1.40
N PHE A 74 1.03 5.10 2.37
CA PHE A 74 0.28 5.20 3.61
C PHE A 74 -0.12 6.65 3.87
N PHE A 75 -1.17 6.85 4.66
CA PHE A 75 -1.64 8.18 5.02
C PHE A 75 -2.34 8.19 6.38
N TYR A 76 -2.36 9.35 7.04
CA TYR A 76 -3.14 9.58 8.26
C TYR A 76 -4.35 10.47 8.00
N SER A 77 -4.33 11.21 6.89
CA SER A 77 -5.42 12.05 6.41
C SER A 77 -5.20 12.41 4.94
N SER A 78 -6.15 13.09 4.32
CA SER A 78 -6.01 13.58 2.93
C SER A 78 -4.82 14.53 2.73
N ARG A 79 -4.37 15.21 3.79
CA ARG A 79 -3.23 16.14 3.76
C ARG A 79 -1.90 15.48 4.12
N GLU A 80 -1.95 14.28 4.69
CA GLU A 80 -0.79 13.61 5.25
C GLU A 80 -0.63 12.26 4.57
N GLN A 81 -0.13 12.31 3.34
CA GLN A 81 0.08 11.16 2.47
C GLN A 81 1.57 10.96 2.20
N PHE A 82 2.02 9.72 2.27
CA PHE A 82 3.45 9.39 2.23
C PHE A 82 3.68 8.18 1.34
N GLY A 83 4.63 8.33 0.42
CA GLY A 83 5.22 7.20 -0.31
C GLY A 83 6.41 6.63 0.44
N THR A 84 6.97 5.56 -0.09
CA THR A 84 8.16 4.88 0.45
C THR A 84 9.48 5.38 -0.15
N GLY A 85 9.43 6.32 -1.09
CA GLY A 85 10.59 6.78 -1.86
C GLY A 85 10.99 5.86 -3.02
N ARG A 86 10.30 4.72 -3.19
CA ARG A 86 10.42 3.83 -4.35
C ARG A 86 9.11 3.88 -5.13
N GLU A 87 9.20 4.13 -6.43
CA GLU A 87 8.01 4.28 -7.27
C GLU A 87 7.28 2.96 -7.48
N GLU A 88 8.02 1.87 -7.77
CA GLU A 88 7.47 0.59 -8.18
C GLU A 88 8.25 -0.60 -7.63
N TYR A 89 7.52 -1.70 -7.43
CA TYR A 89 8.01 -2.98 -6.91
C TYR A 89 7.54 -4.10 -7.83
N ASP A 90 8.42 -5.05 -8.12
CA ASP A 90 8.14 -6.27 -8.86
C ASP A 90 7.77 -7.46 -7.93
N GLU A 91 8.13 -7.37 -6.66
CA GLU A 91 7.78 -8.34 -5.62
C GLU A 91 6.83 -7.75 -4.56
N ILE A 92 5.68 -8.41 -4.35
CA ILE A 92 4.66 -7.94 -3.40
C ILE A 92 5.14 -7.96 -1.94
N GLY A 93 6.02 -8.91 -1.59
CA GLY A 93 6.64 -9.01 -0.27
C GLY A 93 7.49 -7.77 0.05
N ASP A 94 8.37 -7.39 -0.87
CA ASP A 94 9.17 -6.17 -0.74
C ASP A 94 8.30 -4.91 -0.67
N CYS A 95 7.22 -4.88 -1.45
CA CYS A 95 6.26 -3.79 -1.46
C CYS A 95 5.62 -3.59 -0.08
N VAL A 96 5.08 -4.64 0.54
CA VAL A 96 4.43 -4.55 1.87
C VAL A 96 5.43 -4.32 3.00
N ILE A 97 6.59 -4.98 2.96
CA ILE A 97 7.62 -4.84 4.01
C ILE A 97 8.17 -3.41 4.02
N THR A 98 8.48 -2.85 2.85
CA THR A 98 9.01 -1.49 2.77
C THR A 98 7.97 -0.48 3.23
N LEU A 99 6.71 -0.65 2.84
CA LEU A 99 5.60 0.20 3.28
C LEU A 99 5.50 0.25 4.82
N LEU A 100 5.48 -0.93 5.46
CA LEU A 100 5.36 -1.04 6.92
C LEU A 100 6.59 -0.49 7.66
N ARG A 101 7.79 -0.63 7.11
CA ARG A 101 9.02 -0.07 7.70
C ARG A 101 9.03 1.45 7.64
N VAL A 102 8.80 2.04 6.46
CA VAL A 102 8.79 3.49 6.30
C VAL A 102 7.69 4.13 7.16
N GLN A 103 6.51 3.51 7.24
CA GLN A 103 5.46 4.01 8.14
C GLN A 103 5.88 3.95 9.60
N ALA A 104 6.56 2.89 10.05
CA ALA A 104 7.04 2.77 11.44
C ALA A 104 8.11 3.82 11.78
N ASP A 105 9.00 4.15 10.84
CA ASP A 105 10.00 5.22 11.01
C ASP A 105 9.31 6.59 11.14
N HIS A 106 8.30 6.83 10.31
CA HIS A 106 7.51 8.06 10.36
C HIS A 106 6.67 8.15 11.65
N GLU A 107 6.06 7.04 12.10
CA GLU A 107 5.36 6.93 13.38
C GLU A 107 6.29 7.28 14.55
N SER A 108 7.51 6.73 14.55
CA SER A 108 8.49 6.96 15.60
C SER A 108 8.92 8.43 15.69
N THR A 109 9.12 9.09 14.55
CA THR A 109 9.49 10.52 14.49
C THR A 109 8.33 11.40 14.97
N ARG A 110 7.10 11.06 14.59
CA ARG A 110 5.89 11.81 14.99
C ARG A 110 5.59 11.75 16.48
N VAL A 111 5.91 10.64 17.14
CA VAL A 111 5.69 10.52 18.59
C VAL A 111 6.61 11.47 19.35
N ILE A 112 7.86 11.61 18.89
CA ILE A 112 8.86 12.51 19.50
C ILE A 112 8.40 13.98 19.46
N ASP A 113 7.74 14.41 18.38
CA ASP A 113 7.27 15.80 18.24
C ASP A 113 6.02 16.14 19.09
N LYS A 114 5.40 15.16 19.75
CA LYS A 114 4.20 15.35 20.58
C LYS A 114 4.46 15.40 22.08
N ASP A 115 5.70 15.11 22.51
CA ASP A 115 6.17 15.17 23.90
C ASP A 115 6.96 16.48 24.17
#